data_AF-A0A2E0XVV2-F1
#
_entry.id   AF-A0A2E0XVV2-F1
#
_cell.length_a   1.000
_cell.length_b   1.000
_cell.length_c   1.000
_cell.angle_alpha   90.00
_cell.angle_beta   90.00
_cell.angle_gamma   90.00
#
_symmetry.space_group_name_H-M   'P 1'
#
loop_
_entity.id
_entity.type
_entity.pdbx_description
1 polymer ?
#
loop_
_entity_poly.entity_id
_entity_poly.type
_entity_poly.pdbx_seq_one_letter_code
_entity_poly.pdbx_strand_id
1 'polypeptide(L)'
;MEFISVEEVNELLVQHGIERQSPDDDHTFLRMVDESAPRRHLAVPGSEVEPLKGAQVVEFSLESMPGVIDNILHKLHHNQLILFPVGRWRSIFDVVAFSLAENEEWQRIDAAATVELNTRDPLLCDTGDLHLVCELVKTLFHDSESPDQGLLLITAGIPLVMEIVPNGGVRMSFGTEAVAEEVSEAITA
;
A
#
# COMPACT_ATOMS: atom_id res chain seq x y z
N MET A 1 -1.38 5.04 14.74
CA MET A 1 -0.80 3.84 14.09
C MET A 1 -0.09 2.95 15.11
N GLU A 2 -0.22 1.64 14.97
CA GLU A 2 0.39 0.63 15.87
C GLU A 2 0.81 -0.61 15.07
N PHE A 3 1.97 -1.21 15.40
CA PHE A 3 2.36 -2.49 14.83
C PHE A 3 1.55 -3.61 15.46
N ILE A 4 0.97 -4.46 14.62
CA ILE A 4 0.23 -5.65 15.02
C ILE A 4 0.94 -6.88 14.47
N SER A 5 0.70 -8.04 15.07
CA SER A 5 1.27 -9.28 14.58
C SER A 5 0.63 -9.69 13.25
N VAL A 6 1.42 -10.35 12.40
CA VAL A 6 0.92 -10.97 11.18
C VAL A 6 -0.23 -11.95 11.46
N GLU A 7 -0.17 -12.68 12.56
CA GLU A 7 -1.18 -13.63 13.00
C GLU A 7 -2.54 -12.97 13.23
N GLU A 8 -2.56 -11.77 13.85
CA GLU A 8 -3.79 -11.01 14.11
C GLU A 8 -4.52 -10.60 12.82
N VAL A 9 -3.80 -10.38 11.73
CA VAL A 9 -4.40 -9.99 10.44
C VAL A 9 -4.78 -11.20 9.59
N ASN A 10 -4.30 -12.40 9.91
CA ASN A 10 -4.42 -13.55 9.03
C ASN A 10 -5.88 -13.98 8.79
N GLU A 11 -6.74 -13.90 9.81
CA GLU A 11 -8.17 -14.18 9.66
C GLU A 11 -8.85 -13.19 8.72
N LEU A 12 -8.49 -11.91 8.80
CA LEU A 12 -9.00 -10.87 7.91
C LEU A 12 -8.58 -11.12 6.47
N LEU A 13 -7.31 -11.46 6.22
CA LEU A 13 -6.84 -11.78 4.88
C LEU A 13 -7.66 -12.91 4.25
N VAL A 14 -7.87 -14.00 5.00
CA VAL A 14 -8.67 -15.15 4.55
C VAL A 14 -10.13 -14.75 4.27
N GLN A 15 -10.74 -13.94 5.13
CA GLN A 15 -12.12 -13.46 4.93
C GLN A 15 -12.27 -12.64 3.65
N HIS A 16 -11.26 -11.84 3.31
CA HIS A 16 -11.24 -11.04 2.08
C HIS A 16 -10.74 -11.81 0.85
N GLY A 17 -10.42 -13.10 0.98
CA GLY A 17 -9.87 -13.90 -0.11
C GLY A 17 -8.50 -13.40 -0.56
N ILE A 18 -7.71 -12.88 0.38
CA ILE A 18 -6.34 -12.41 0.17
C ILE A 18 -5.39 -13.46 0.74
N GLU A 19 -4.33 -13.76 -0.01
CA GLU A 19 -3.23 -14.61 0.47
C GLU A 19 -1.89 -13.89 0.42
N ARG A 20 -0.99 -14.33 1.31
CA ARG A 20 0.39 -13.88 1.37
C ARG A 20 1.25 -14.76 0.48
N GLN A 21 2.15 -14.13 -0.26
CA GLN A 21 3.16 -14.80 -1.07
C GLN A 21 4.55 -14.28 -0.72
N SER A 22 5.45 -15.18 -0.35
CA SER A 22 6.86 -14.85 -0.11
C SER A 22 7.69 -15.59 -1.17
N PRO A 23 7.97 -14.98 -2.33
CA PRO A 23 8.73 -15.64 -3.40
C PRO A 23 10.18 -15.92 -2.99
N ASP A 24 10.68 -15.18 -1.99
CA ASP A 24 11.98 -15.33 -1.37
C ASP A 24 11.89 -14.96 0.14
N ASP A 25 13.03 -14.99 0.84
CA ASP A 25 13.12 -14.68 2.27
C ASP A 25 13.04 -13.16 2.59
N ASP A 26 13.19 -12.34 1.55
CA ASP A 26 13.36 -10.89 1.64
C ASP A 26 12.06 -10.12 1.34
N HIS A 27 11.14 -10.71 0.57
CA HIS A 27 9.94 -10.05 0.09
C HIS A 27 8.66 -10.80 0.45
N THR A 28 7.61 -10.05 0.76
CA THR A 28 6.25 -10.56 0.96
C THR A 28 5.27 -9.71 0.19
N PHE A 29 4.39 -10.36 -0.57
CA PHE A 29 3.34 -9.75 -1.37
C PHE A 29 1.97 -10.22 -0.88
N LEU A 30 0.96 -9.40 -1.15
CA LEU A 30 -0.45 -9.75 -0.97
C LEU A 30 -1.11 -9.89 -2.34
N ARG A 31 -1.96 -10.89 -2.50
CA ARG A 31 -2.76 -11.05 -3.72
C ARG A 31 -4.15 -11.58 -3.41
N MET A 32 -5.10 -11.24 -4.26
CA MET A 32 -6.38 -11.95 -4.29
C MET A 32 -6.15 -13.40 -4.72
N VAL A 33 -6.79 -14.33 -4.02
CA VAL A 33 -6.76 -15.78 -4.30
C VAL A 33 -7.41 -16.08 -5.66
N ASP A 34 -8.48 -15.35 -5.98
CA ASP A 34 -9.14 -15.47 -7.29
C ASP A 34 -8.27 -14.84 -8.38
N GLU A 35 -7.75 -15.66 -9.29
CA GLU A 35 -6.94 -15.17 -10.41
C GLU A 35 -7.74 -14.33 -11.42
N SER A 36 -9.07 -14.46 -11.41
CA SER A 36 -10.00 -13.66 -12.23
C SER A 36 -10.43 -12.35 -11.55
N ALA A 37 -9.95 -12.11 -10.32
CA ALA A 37 -10.16 -10.86 -9.60
C ALA A 37 -9.87 -9.65 -10.49
N PRO A 38 -10.75 -8.62 -10.51
CA PRO A 38 -10.50 -7.40 -11.24
C PRO A 38 -9.20 -6.76 -10.77
N ARG A 39 -8.45 -6.19 -11.72
CA ARG A 39 -7.16 -5.55 -11.47
C ARG A 39 -7.09 -4.21 -12.17
N ARG A 40 -6.44 -3.25 -11.52
CA ARG A 40 -6.11 -1.94 -12.06
C ARG A 40 -4.64 -1.66 -11.85
N HIS A 41 -4.03 -0.97 -12.81
CA HIS A 41 -2.66 -0.50 -12.69
C HIS A 41 -2.61 0.98 -13.04
N LEU A 42 -2.19 1.80 -12.09
CA LEU A 42 -1.94 3.22 -12.31
C LEU A 42 -0.47 3.36 -12.69
N ALA A 43 -0.22 3.70 -13.94
CA ALA A 43 1.12 3.79 -14.51
C ALA A 43 1.55 5.24 -14.65
N VAL A 44 2.84 5.50 -14.43
CA VAL A 44 3.49 6.73 -14.88
C VAL A 44 4.09 6.48 -16.26
N PRO A 45 3.88 7.36 -17.27
CA PRO A 45 4.51 7.22 -18.57
C PRO A 45 6.02 7.07 -18.47
N GLY A 46 6.56 6.01 -19.09
CA GLY A 46 7.99 5.69 -19.06
C GLY A 46 8.44 4.88 -17.84
N SER A 47 7.54 4.53 -16.91
CA SER A 47 7.83 3.56 -15.84
C SER A 47 8.08 2.17 -16.42
N GLU A 48 9.04 1.45 -15.83
CA GLU A 48 9.33 0.04 -16.12
C GLU A 48 8.50 -0.92 -15.26
N VAL A 49 7.61 -0.41 -14.40
CA VAL A 49 6.76 -1.23 -13.54
C VAL A 49 5.77 -2.02 -14.40
N GLU A 50 5.93 -3.35 -14.39
CA GLU A 50 5.02 -4.22 -15.13
C GLU A 50 3.62 -4.25 -14.49
N PRO A 51 2.53 -4.14 -15.26
CA PRO A 51 1.19 -4.34 -14.72
C PRO A 51 0.97 -5.81 -14.34
N LEU A 52 0.12 -6.06 -13.35
CA LEU A 52 -0.36 -7.42 -13.08
C LEU A 52 -1.08 -7.96 -14.32
N LYS A 53 -0.94 -9.27 -14.57
CA LYS A 53 -1.59 -9.92 -15.72
C LYS A 53 -3.10 -9.64 -15.72
N GLY A 54 -3.60 -9.12 -16.84
CA GLY A 54 -5.02 -8.80 -17.02
C GLY A 54 -5.48 -7.50 -16.34
N ALA A 55 -4.57 -6.70 -15.77
CA ALA A 55 -4.91 -5.40 -15.23
C ALA A 55 -5.33 -4.42 -16.32
N GLN A 56 -6.38 -3.65 -16.04
CA GLN A 56 -6.67 -2.45 -16.82
C GLN A 56 -5.68 -1.35 -16.40
N VAL A 57 -4.94 -0.84 -17.38
CA VAL A 57 -3.93 0.19 -17.17
C VAL A 57 -4.55 1.57 -17.37
N VAL A 58 -4.27 2.48 -16.44
CA VAL A 58 -4.64 3.90 -16.51
C VAL A 58 -3.37 4.71 -16.28
N GLU A 59 -3.07 5.62 -17.19
CA GLU A 59 -1.85 6.43 -17.12
C GLU A 59 -2.12 7.79 -16.47
N PHE A 60 -1.23 8.17 -15.56
CA PHE A 60 -1.21 9.48 -14.89
C PHE A 60 0.18 10.08 -14.99
N SER A 61 0.27 11.42 -15.07
CA SER A 61 1.57 12.06 -14.98
C SER A 61 2.15 11.87 -13.57
N LEU A 62 3.47 11.95 -13.45
CA LEU A 62 4.14 11.91 -12.15
C LEU A 62 3.59 12.97 -11.19
N GLU A 63 3.23 14.14 -11.72
CA GLU A 63 2.66 15.26 -10.95
C GLU A 63 1.23 14.99 -10.46
N SER A 64 0.42 14.23 -11.21
CA SER A 64 -0.98 13.97 -10.83
C SER A 64 -1.16 12.74 -9.95
N MET A 65 -0.23 11.78 -10.00
CA MET A 65 -0.34 10.53 -9.23
C MET A 65 -0.53 10.74 -7.72
N PRO A 66 0.20 11.66 -7.04
CA PRO A 66 -0.03 11.91 -5.61
C PRO A 66 -1.47 12.30 -5.28
N GLY A 67 -2.13 13.09 -6.13
CA GLY A 67 -3.53 13.48 -5.94
C GLY A 67 -4.51 12.34 -6.18
N VAL A 68 -4.21 11.45 -7.13
CA VAL A 68 -5.00 10.24 -7.37
C VAL A 68 -4.91 9.28 -6.20
N ILE A 69 -3.70 9.07 -5.66
CA ILE A 69 -3.47 8.27 -4.46
C ILE A 69 -4.26 8.83 -3.29
N ASP A 70 -4.20 10.14 -3.05
CA ASP A 70 -5.00 10.80 -2.00
C ASP A 70 -6.48 10.52 -2.15
N ASN A 71 -7.04 10.72 -3.35
CA ASN A 71 -8.46 10.49 -3.59
C ASN A 71 -8.86 9.05 -3.28
N ILE A 72 -8.02 8.07 -3.65
CA ILE A 72 -8.27 6.67 -3.32
C ILE A 72 -8.20 6.46 -1.82
N LEU A 73 -7.15 6.92 -1.14
CA LEU A 73 -7.01 6.77 0.31
C LEU A 73 -8.19 7.43 1.06
N HIS A 74 -8.64 8.60 0.62
CA HIS A 74 -9.84 9.26 1.13
C HIS A 74 -11.15 8.50 0.80
N LYS A 75 -11.22 7.71 -0.26
CA LYS A 75 -12.36 6.79 -0.46
C LYS A 75 -12.29 5.62 0.54
N LEU A 76 -11.08 5.14 0.83
CA LEU A 76 -10.84 3.94 1.65
C LEU A 76 -10.87 4.20 3.17
N HIS A 77 -10.56 5.42 3.62
CA HIS A 77 -10.29 5.75 5.04
C HIS A 77 -11.47 5.56 6.00
N HIS A 78 -12.69 5.38 5.49
CA HIS A 78 -13.82 4.97 6.32
C HIS A 78 -13.61 3.56 6.93
N ASN A 79 -12.67 2.80 6.37
CA ASN A 79 -12.18 1.54 6.90
C ASN A 79 -10.83 1.75 7.59
N GLN A 80 -10.52 0.94 8.60
CA GLN A 80 -9.15 0.82 9.08
C GLN A 80 -8.24 0.33 7.95
N LEU A 81 -7.10 1.00 7.79
CA LEU A 81 -6.08 0.63 6.81
C LEU A 81 -5.02 -0.22 7.51
N ILE A 82 -4.51 -1.22 6.81
CA ILE A 82 -3.43 -2.07 7.32
C ILE A 82 -2.32 -2.08 6.29
N LEU A 83 -1.14 -1.67 6.72
CA LEU A 83 0.03 -1.49 5.88
C LEU A 83 1.00 -2.65 6.09
N PHE A 84 1.48 -3.24 5.00
CA PHE A 84 2.50 -4.28 5.02
C PHE A 84 3.72 -3.80 4.23
N PRO A 85 4.94 -3.94 4.75
CA PRO A 85 6.13 -3.71 3.95
C PRO A 85 6.29 -4.87 2.95
N VAL A 86 6.70 -4.55 1.71
CA VAL A 86 7.12 -5.61 0.77
C VAL A 86 8.41 -6.25 1.29
N GLY A 87 9.42 -5.43 1.59
CA GLY A 87 10.65 -5.84 2.27
C GLY A 87 10.48 -5.88 3.78
N ARG A 88 11.36 -5.19 4.52
CA ARG A 88 11.24 -4.95 5.96
C ARG A 88 10.95 -3.48 6.20
N TRP A 89 10.40 -3.15 7.37
CA TRP A 89 10.12 -1.75 7.72
C TRP A 89 11.34 -0.84 7.63
N ARG A 90 12.54 -1.32 7.98
CA ARG A 90 13.77 -0.53 7.83
C ARG A 90 13.93 0.08 6.44
N SER A 91 13.66 -0.68 5.37
CA SER A 91 13.80 -0.18 4.00
C SER A 91 12.85 0.99 3.73
N ILE A 92 11.63 0.95 4.26
CA ILE A 92 10.64 2.03 4.16
C ILE A 92 11.07 3.23 5.01
N PHE A 93 11.45 2.99 6.26
CA PHE A 93 11.87 4.03 7.20
C PHE A 93 13.08 4.81 6.66
N ASP A 94 14.06 4.12 6.08
CA ASP A 94 15.24 4.73 5.48
C ASP A 94 14.87 5.67 4.32
N VAL A 95 13.89 5.30 3.49
CA VAL A 95 13.40 6.13 2.36
C VAL A 95 12.73 7.40 2.87
N VAL A 96 11.86 7.27 3.87
CA VAL A 96 11.00 8.38 4.29
C VAL A 96 11.62 9.26 5.37
N ALA A 97 12.77 8.84 5.94
CA ALA A 97 13.42 9.48 7.07
C ALA A 97 13.64 10.99 6.89
N PHE A 98 14.07 11.42 5.70
CA PHE A 98 14.32 12.84 5.43
C PHE A 98 13.00 13.61 5.24
N SER A 99 12.13 13.08 4.38
CA SER A 99 10.87 13.73 3.99
C SER A 99 9.86 13.84 5.14
N LEU A 100 9.88 12.89 6.09
CA LEU A 100 9.01 12.87 7.27
C LEU A 100 9.72 13.30 8.57
N ALA A 101 10.94 13.83 8.49
CA ALA A 101 11.76 14.18 9.65
C ALA A 101 11.07 15.20 10.58
N GLU A 102 10.25 16.10 10.04
CA GLU A 102 9.56 17.15 10.80
C GLU A 102 8.13 16.75 11.21
N ASN A 103 7.64 15.59 10.79
CA ASN A 103 6.30 15.13 11.14
C ASN A 103 6.32 14.51 12.55
N GLU A 104 5.72 15.20 13.53
CA GLU A 104 5.68 14.76 14.93
C GLU A 104 5.00 13.39 15.11
N GLU A 105 4.01 13.07 14.28
CA GLU A 105 3.32 11.77 14.35
C GLU A 105 4.22 10.64 13.87
N TRP A 106 4.94 10.86 12.77
CA TRP A 106 5.94 9.93 12.26
C TRP A 106 7.07 9.71 13.27
N GLN A 107 7.59 10.77 13.89
CA GLN A 107 8.64 10.67 14.91
C GLN A 107 8.23 9.77 16.09
N ARG A 108 6.95 9.78 16.48
CA ARG A 108 6.45 8.88 17.54
C ARG A 108 6.49 7.42 17.11
N ILE A 109 6.17 7.13 15.86
CA ILE A 109 6.21 5.76 15.31
C ILE A 109 7.68 5.32 15.19
N ASP A 110 8.55 6.17 14.63
CA ASP A 110 9.99 5.91 14.50
C ASP A 110 10.66 5.61 15.84
N ALA A 111 10.36 6.41 16.87
CA ALA A 111 10.85 6.16 18.22
C ALA A 111 10.36 4.83 18.81
N ALA A 112 9.19 4.34 18.39
CA ALA A 112 8.59 3.10 18.89
C ALA A 112 9.03 1.85 18.10
N ALA A 113 9.37 1.98 16.81
CA ALA A 113 9.56 0.88 15.86
C ALA A 113 10.84 0.02 16.06
N THR A 114 11.58 0.21 17.17
CA THR A 114 12.97 -0.29 17.30
C THR A 114 13.12 -1.80 17.06
N VAL A 115 12.11 -2.60 17.43
CA VAL A 115 12.10 -4.06 17.24
C VAL A 115 11.56 -4.41 15.85
N GLU A 116 10.53 -3.69 15.43
CA GLU A 116 9.68 -3.92 14.28
C GLU A 116 10.37 -3.53 12.97
N LEU A 117 11.40 -2.66 13.00
CA LEU A 117 12.21 -2.27 11.84
C LEU A 117 12.79 -3.48 11.07
N ASN A 118 13.09 -4.59 11.75
CA ASN A 118 13.61 -5.80 11.11
C ASN A 118 12.54 -6.87 10.83
N THR A 119 11.28 -6.54 11.05
CA THR A 119 10.14 -7.43 10.85
C THR A 119 9.34 -7.03 9.62
N ARG A 120 8.27 -7.79 9.36
CA ARG A 120 7.24 -7.48 8.37
C ARG A 120 5.86 -7.39 9.04
N ASP A 121 5.85 -7.15 10.35
CA ASP A 121 4.62 -7.05 11.13
C ASP A 121 3.79 -5.86 10.65
N PRO A 122 2.48 -6.00 10.38
CA PRO A 122 1.73 -4.94 9.74
C PRO A 122 1.55 -3.73 10.64
N LEU A 123 1.40 -2.55 10.03
CA LEU A 123 1.05 -1.32 10.74
C LEU A 123 -0.44 -1.05 10.57
N LEU A 124 -1.18 -1.09 11.68
CA LEU A 124 -2.59 -0.73 11.73
C LEU A 124 -2.74 0.78 11.82
N CYS A 125 -3.57 1.34 10.94
CA CYS A 125 -3.88 2.76 10.89
C CYS A 125 -5.37 2.99 11.23
N ASP A 126 -5.62 3.87 12.19
CA ASP A 126 -6.96 4.35 12.49
C ASP A 126 -7.37 5.48 11.55
N THR A 127 -8.65 5.83 11.54
CA THR A 127 -9.18 6.91 10.69
C THR A 127 -8.50 8.26 10.94
N GLY A 128 -8.01 8.50 12.17
CA GLY A 128 -7.26 9.71 12.52
C GLY A 128 -5.86 9.78 11.89
N ASP A 129 -5.30 8.64 11.48
CA ASP A 129 -3.96 8.53 10.88
C ASP A 129 -3.97 8.83 9.37
N LEU A 130 -5.16 9.10 8.79
CA LEU A 130 -5.42 9.71 7.48
C LEU A 130 -4.21 10.39 6.85
N HIS A 131 -3.94 11.56 7.41
CA HIS A 131 -2.98 12.50 6.89
C HIS A 131 -1.57 11.91 6.80
N LEU A 132 -1.16 11.15 7.83
CA LEU A 132 0.13 10.51 7.87
C LEU A 132 0.27 9.36 6.86
N VAL A 133 -0.78 8.58 6.62
CA VAL A 133 -0.78 7.55 5.56
C VAL A 133 -0.59 8.20 4.18
N CYS A 134 -1.31 9.29 3.91
CA CYS A 134 -1.18 10.04 2.67
C CYS A 134 0.25 10.58 2.48
N GLU A 135 0.85 11.17 3.51
CA GLU A 135 2.24 11.64 3.44
C GLU A 135 3.22 10.48 3.20
N LEU A 136 3.09 9.39 3.96
CA LEU A 136 3.92 8.20 3.84
C LEU A 136 3.89 7.63 2.41
N VAL A 137 2.69 7.41 1.87
CA VAL A 137 2.53 6.81 0.54
C VAL A 137 3.09 7.72 -0.55
N LYS A 138 2.87 9.04 -0.47
CA LYS A 138 3.41 9.99 -1.44
C LYS A 138 4.92 10.05 -1.40
N THR A 139 5.49 10.10 -0.20
CA THR A 139 6.95 10.08 -0.01
C THR A 139 7.52 8.80 -0.61
N LEU A 140 6.95 7.63 -0.29
CA LEU A 140 7.41 6.37 -0.88
C LEU A 140 7.29 6.37 -2.40
N PHE A 141 6.17 6.83 -2.94
CA PHE A 141 5.98 6.88 -4.38
C PHE A 141 7.05 7.73 -5.10
N HIS A 142 7.53 8.80 -4.46
CA HIS A 142 8.55 9.68 -5.03
C HIS A 142 9.99 9.20 -4.76
N ASP A 143 10.27 8.72 -3.55
CA ASP A 143 11.62 8.49 -3.04
C ASP A 143 12.06 7.02 -3.08
N SER A 144 11.16 6.07 -3.38
CA SER A 144 11.51 4.64 -3.43
C SER A 144 12.10 4.22 -4.78
N GLU A 145 13.22 3.49 -4.70
CA GLU A 145 14.05 3.08 -5.83
C GLU A 145 14.26 1.56 -5.90
N SER A 146 14.02 0.84 -4.81
CA SER A 146 14.34 -0.60 -4.70
C SER A 146 13.11 -1.44 -4.36
N PRO A 147 12.96 -2.67 -4.89
CA PRO A 147 11.77 -3.51 -4.68
C PRO A 147 11.37 -3.75 -3.21
N ASP A 148 12.33 -3.77 -2.29
CA ASP A 148 12.12 -3.95 -0.85
C ASP A 148 11.46 -2.74 -0.16
N GLN A 149 11.41 -1.59 -0.85
CA GLN A 149 10.80 -0.35 -0.38
C GLN A 149 9.33 -0.21 -0.78
N GLY A 150 8.74 -1.23 -1.39
CA GLY A 150 7.32 -1.26 -1.72
C GLY A 150 6.43 -1.33 -0.48
N LEU A 151 5.22 -0.80 -0.61
CA LEU A 151 4.21 -0.81 0.46
C LEU A 151 2.92 -1.43 -0.05
N LEU A 152 2.40 -2.39 0.69
CA LEU A 152 1.11 -3.01 0.45
C LEU A 152 0.09 -2.43 1.44
N LEU A 153 -1.12 -2.22 0.96
CA LEU A 153 -2.20 -1.60 1.72
C LEU A 153 -3.47 -2.39 1.49
N ILE A 154 -4.10 -2.82 2.58
CA ILE A 154 -5.41 -3.45 2.59
C ILE A 154 -6.34 -2.66 3.50
N THR A 155 -7.63 -3.00 3.46
CA THR A 155 -8.61 -2.44 4.39
C THR A 155 -9.27 -3.54 5.21
N ALA A 156 -9.72 -3.20 6.41
CA ALA A 156 -10.51 -4.13 7.23
C ALA A 156 -11.92 -4.38 6.65
N GLY A 157 -12.51 -3.42 5.93
CA GLY A 157 -13.93 -3.49 5.54
C GLY A 157 -14.21 -3.98 4.12
N ILE A 158 -13.27 -3.82 3.18
CA ILE A 158 -13.46 -4.22 1.78
C ILE A 158 -12.30 -5.08 1.26
N PRO A 159 -12.59 -6.06 0.38
CA PRO A 159 -11.57 -6.94 -0.20
C PRO A 159 -10.80 -6.20 -1.30
N LEU A 160 -9.73 -5.52 -0.90
CA LEU A 160 -8.82 -4.75 -1.74
C LEU A 160 -7.38 -5.04 -1.32
N VAL A 161 -6.51 -5.23 -2.32
CA VAL A 161 -5.05 -5.10 -2.15
C VAL A 161 -4.57 -3.98 -3.05
N MET A 162 -3.90 -3.00 -2.47
CA MET A 162 -3.16 -1.95 -3.16
C MET A 162 -1.67 -2.16 -2.91
N GLU A 163 -0.84 -1.97 -3.94
CA GLU A 163 0.62 -2.00 -3.86
C GLU A 163 1.16 -0.70 -4.44
N ILE A 164 1.98 -0.01 -3.64
CA ILE A 164 2.82 1.10 -4.06
C ILE A 164 4.13 0.50 -4.53
N VAL A 165 4.35 0.54 -5.84
CA VAL A 165 5.52 -0.09 -6.46
C VAL A 165 6.64 0.94 -6.59
N PRO A 166 7.85 0.63 -6.09
CA PRO A 166 9.03 1.47 -6.28
C PRO A 166 9.32 1.75 -7.75
N ASN A 167 9.92 2.91 -8.04
CA ASN A 167 10.12 3.43 -9.41
C ASN A 167 8.84 3.69 -10.21
N GLY A 168 7.71 3.84 -9.52
CA GLY A 168 6.51 4.45 -10.07
C GLY A 168 5.47 3.45 -10.54
N GLY A 169 4.40 3.34 -9.77
CA GLY A 169 3.17 2.70 -10.16
C GLY A 169 2.35 2.31 -8.95
N VAL A 170 1.05 2.17 -9.15
CA VAL A 170 0.16 1.59 -8.16
C VAL A 170 -0.53 0.40 -8.79
N ARG A 171 -0.45 -0.77 -8.15
CA ARG A 171 -1.19 -1.95 -8.58
C ARG A 171 -2.32 -2.19 -7.59
N MET A 172 -3.49 -2.52 -8.11
CA MET A 172 -4.66 -2.83 -7.30
C MET A 172 -5.32 -4.12 -7.78
N SER A 173 -5.72 -4.95 -6.83
CA SER A 173 -6.55 -6.13 -7.04
C SER A 173 -7.76 -6.05 -6.12
N PHE A 174 -8.93 -6.41 -6.63
CA PHE A 174 -10.21 -6.25 -5.95
C PHE A 174 -10.91 -7.61 -5.81
N GLY A 175 -11.63 -7.83 -4.71
CA GLY A 175 -12.41 -9.06 -4.52
C GLY A 175 -13.61 -9.20 -5.44
N THR A 176 -14.14 -8.08 -5.96
CA THR A 176 -15.29 -8.07 -6.88
C THR A 176 -15.21 -6.88 -7.83
N GLU A 177 -15.94 -6.93 -8.95
CA GLU A 177 -16.04 -5.79 -9.89
C GLU A 177 -16.73 -4.58 -9.24
N ALA A 178 -17.71 -4.79 -8.36
CA ALA A 178 -18.40 -3.70 -7.67
C ALA A 178 -17.43 -2.87 -6.80
N VAL A 179 -16.52 -3.52 -6.08
CA VAL A 179 -15.48 -2.82 -5.30
C VAL A 179 -14.50 -2.12 -6.25
N ALA A 180 -14.15 -2.74 -7.38
CA ALA A 180 -13.27 -2.12 -8.37
C ALA A 180 -13.90 -0.86 -8.98
N GLU A 181 -15.19 -0.88 -9.30
CA GLU A 181 -15.95 0.26 -9.82
C GLU A 181 -16.00 1.38 -8.78
N GLU A 182 -16.37 1.07 -7.54
CA GLU A 182 -16.46 2.05 -6.45
C GLU A 182 -15.13 2.79 -6.20
N VAL A 183 -14.01 2.07 -6.19
CA VAL A 183 -12.68 2.67 -6.04
C VAL A 183 -12.26 3.41 -7.31
N SER A 184 -12.66 2.93 -8.49
CA SER A 184 -12.35 3.59 -9.77
C SER A 184 -13.00 4.97 -9.90
N GLU A 185 -14.12 5.23 -9.24
CA GLU A 185 -14.70 6.59 -9.16
C GLU A 185 -13.70 7.62 -8.60
N ALA A 186 -12.88 7.22 -7.62
CA ALA A 186 -11.87 8.09 -7.00
C ALA A 186 -10.65 8.34 -7.91
N ILE A 187 -10.45 7.49 -8.92
CA ILE A 187 -9.35 7.59 -9.89
C ILE A 187 -9.67 8.61 -10.98
N THR A 188 -10.94 8.77 -11.31
CA THR A 188 -11.43 9.63 -12.41
C THR A 188 -12.00 10.97 -11.96
N ALA A 189 -12.07 11.21 -10.65
CA ALA A 189 -12.69 12.40 -10.04
C ALA A 189 -11.81 13.65 -10.10
#